data_AF-A0A2E6N4F6-F1
#
_entry.id   AF-A0A2E6N4F6-F1
#
_cell.length_a   1.000
_cell.length_b   1.000
_cell.length_c   1.000
_cell.angle_alpha   90.00
_cell.angle_beta   90.00
_cell.angle_gamma   90.00
#
_symmetry.space_group_name_H-M   'P 1'
#
loop_
_entity.id
_entity.type
_entity.pdbx_description
1 polymer ?
#
loop_
_entity_poly.entity_id
_entity_poly.type
_entity_poly.pdbx_seq_one_letter_code
_entity_poly.pdbx_strand_id
1 'polypeptide(L)'
;MLKTIFESFGFAGSLLLSLLIFLFLILWLAGMAGIAQLKDGGKVRYKTWMVWLAVLIPVYPIAWIINQIWNQFSIMKTNKDR
;
A
#
# COMPACT_ATOMS: atom_id res chain seq x y z
N MET A 1 25.73 -6.32 -9.75
CA MET A 1 24.52 -6.05 -8.95
C MET A 1 23.73 -7.31 -8.63
N LEU A 2 23.11 -8.00 -9.60
CA LEU A 2 22.43 -9.28 -9.29
C LEU A 2 23.41 -10.34 -8.75
N LYS A 3 24.59 -10.46 -9.38
CA LYS A 3 25.69 -11.32 -8.91
C LYS A 3 26.10 -11.01 -7.46
N THR A 4 26.11 -9.73 -7.10
CA THR A 4 26.50 -9.24 -5.77
C THR A 4 25.44 -9.59 -4.72
N ILE A 5 24.15 -9.42 -5.05
CA ILE A 5 23.03 -9.83 -4.20
C ILE A 5 23.03 -11.35 -4.03
N PHE A 6 23.33 -12.08 -5.10
CA PHE A 6 23.41 -13.54 -5.09
C PHE A 6 24.55 -14.08 -4.23
N GLU A 7 25.74 -13.46 -4.29
CA GLU A 7 26.87 -13.87 -3.46
C GLU A 7 26.71 -13.46 -1.99
N SER A 8 25.98 -12.38 -1.69
CA SER A 8 25.74 -11.95 -0.30
C SER A 8 24.56 -12.64 0.39
N PHE A 9 23.47 -12.94 -0.34
CA PHE A 9 22.22 -13.48 0.22
C PHE A 9 21.89 -14.90 -0.27
N GLY A 10 22.66 -15.45 -1.21
CA GLY A 10 22.37 -16.72 -1.87
C GLY A 10 21.18 -16.64 -2.85
N PHE A 11 20.91 -17.76 -3.53
CA PHE A 11 19.77 -17.88 -4.45
C PHE A 11 18.44 -17.60 -3.74
N ALA A 12 18.20 -18.27 -2.61
CA ALA A 12 16.95 -18.14 -1.87
C ALA A 12 16.74 -16.72 -1.33
N GLY A 13 17.77 -16.07 -0.78
CA GLY A 13 17.66 -14.71 -0.26
C GLY A 13 17.44 -13.69 -1.37
N SER A 14 18.09 -13.84 -2.53
CA SER A 14 17.85 -12.99 -3.70
C SER A 14 16.40 -13.11 -4.21
N LEU A 15 15.87 -14.33 -4.21
CA LEU A 15 14.51 -14.62 -4.66
C LEU A 15 13.47 -14.01 -3.70
N LEU A 16 13.67 -14.19 -2.40
CA LEU A 16 12.81 -13.62 -1.35
C LEU A 16 12.86 -12.08 -1.37
N LEU A 17 14.05 -11.49 -1.54
CA LEU A 17 14.22 -10.04 -1.63
C LEU A 17 13.50 -9.47 -2.86
N SER A 18 13.65 -10.09 -4.02
CA SER A 18 12.94 -9.69 -5.24
C SER A 18 11.42 -9.79 -5.07
N LEU A 19 10.94 -10.86 -4.42
CA LEU A 19 9.52 -11.05 -4.13
C LEU A 19 8.99 -9.95 -3.20
N LEU A 20 9.71 -9.63 -2.12
CA LEU A 20 9.34 -8.57 -1.18
C LEU A 20 9.28 -7.19 -1.84
N ILE A 21 10.28 -6.86 -2.64
CA ILE A 21 10.30 -5.59 -3.40
C ILE A 21 9.11 -5.54 -4.36
N PHE A 22 8.82 -6.64 -5.06
CA PHE A 22 7.69 -6.72 -5.98
C PHE A 22 6.35 -6.53 -5.25
N LEU A 23 6.14 -7.21 -4.13
CA LEU A 23 4.94 -7.04 -3.31
C LEU A 23 4.82 -5.60 -2.80
N PHE A 24 5.92 -5.01 -2.31
CA PHE A 24 5.96 -3.64 -1.84
C PHE A 24 5.51 -2.65 -2.93
N LEU A 25 5.99 -2.82 -4.17
CA LEU A 25 5.59 -1.99 -5.31
C LEU A 25 4.11 -2.14 -5.65
N ILE A 26 3.57 -3.36 -5.62
CA ILE A 26 2.13 -3.61 -5.87
C ILE A 26 1.28 -2.96 -4.79
N LEU A 27 1.62 -3.16 -3.51
CA LEU A 27 0.93 -2.55 -2.37
C LEU A 27 0.96 -1.02 -2.45
N TRP A 28 2.10 -0.46 -2.87
CA TRP A 28 2.25 0.97 -3.09
C TRP A 28 1.32 1.48 -4.20
N LEU A 29 1.33 0.83 -5.37
CA LEU A 29 0.45 1.16 -6.50
C LEU A 29 -1.05 1.03 -6.14
N ALA A 30 -1.43 -0.04 -5.45
CA ALA A 30 -2.80 -0.25 -4.98
C ALA A 30 -3.23 0.84 -4.00
N GLY A 31 -2.34 1.26 -3.10
CA GLY A 31 -2.62 2.34 -2.15
C GLY A 31 -2.78 3.69 -2.83
N MET A 32 -1.95 3.98 -3.84
CA MET A 32 -2.10 5.18 -4.67
C MET A 32 -3.44 5.18 -5.41
N ALA A 33 -3.83 4.06 -6.01
CA ALA A 33 -5.12 3.92 -6.68
C ALA A 33 -6.29 4.15 -5.70
N GLY A 34 -6.23 3.59 -4.50
CA GLY A 34 -7.24 3.79 -3.46
C GLY A 34 -7.31 5.24 -2.95
N ILE A 35 -6.17 5.92 -2.80
CA ILE A 35 -6.13 7.35 -2.42
C ILE A 35 -6.70 8.21 -3.55
N ALA A 36 -6.34 7.93 -4.80
CA ALA A 36 -6.81 8.66 -5.98
C ALA A 36 -8.26 8.35 -6.36
N GLN A 37 -8.89 7.36 -5.72
CA GLN A 37 -10.27 7.00 -5.99
C GLN A 37 -11.24 8.10 -5.51
N LEU A 38 -12.21 8.42 -6.37
CA LEU A 38 -13.32 9.30 -6.03
C LEU A 38 -14.25 8.58 -5.05
N LYS A 39 -14.80 9.29 -4.05
CA LYS A 39 -15.78 8.70 -3.13
C LYS A 39 -17.07 8.40 -3.90
N ASP A 40 -17.76 7.29 -3.58
CA ASP A 40 -19.11 7.03 -4.08
C ASP A 40 -20.00 8.23 -3.75
N GLY A 41 -20.45 8.93 -4.79
CA GLY A 41 -21.11 10.25 -4.70
C GLY A 41 -20.34 11.42 -5.33
N GLY A 42 -19.21 11.18 -6.02
CA GLY A 42 -18.54 12.17 -6.88
C GLY A 42 -17.66 13.19 -6.15
N LYS A 43 -17.54 13.11 -4.82
CA LYS A 43 -16.68 14.00 -4.03
C LYS A 43 -15.27 13.42 -3.91
N VAL A 44 -14.29 14.26 -4.21
CA VAL A 44 -12.87 13.93 -4.07
C VAL A 44 -12.58 13.67 -2.59
N ARG A 45 -12.21 12.43 -2.25
CA ARG A 45 -11.92 12.04 -0.86
C ARG A 45 -10.55 12.54 -0.40
N TYR A 46 -9.66 12.76 -1.35
CA TYR A 46 -8.27 13.15 -1.12
C TYR A 46 -8.09 14.65 -1.34
N LYS A 47 -7.22 15.25 -0.52
CA LYS A 47 -6.66 16.57 -0.82
C LYS A 47 -5.46 16.37 -1.75
N THR A 48 -5.22 17.26 -2.70
CA THR A 48 -4.11 17.16 -3.69
C THR A 48 -2.74 16.86 -3.04
N TRP A 49 -2.47 17.39 -1.84
CA TRP A 49 -1.23 17.12 -1.11
C TRP A 49 -1.05 15.64 -0.70
N MET A 50 -2.14 14.89 -0.47
CA MET A 50 -2.08 13.47 -0.12
C MET A 50 -1.58 12.62 -1.30
N VAL A 51 -1.89 13.03 -2.53
CA VAL A 51 -1.40 12.35 -3.74
C VAL A 51 0.10 12.58 -3.89
N TRP A 52 0.57 13.81 -3.66
CA TRP A 52 2.00 14.12 -3.67
C TRP A 52 2.79 13.33 -2.63
N LEU A 53 2.26 13.17 -1.41
CA LEU A 53 2.89 12.32 -0.40
C LEU A 53 2.85 10.84 -0.74
N ALA A 54 1.75 10.39 -1.36
CA ALA A 54 1.63 9.02 -1.81
C ALA A 54 2.70 8.67 -2.85
N VAL A 55 3.06 9.62 -3.72
CA VAL A 55 4.11 9.46 -4.74
C VAL A 55 5.51 9.61 -4.14
N LEU A 56 5.75 10.58 -3.25
CA LEU A 56 7.07 10.85 -2.69
C LEU A 56 7.51 9.83 -1.63
N ILE A 57 6.57 9.26 -0.88
CA ILE A 57 6.86 8.37 0.25
C ILE A 57 6.06 7.07 0.07
N PRO A 58 6.67 5.99 -0.45
CA PRO A 58 5.94 4.75 -0.75
C PRO A 58 5.40 4.01 0.48
N VAL A 59 5.92 4.33 1.67
CA VAL A 59 5.39 3.83 2.95
C VAL A 59 4.01 4.42 3.27
N TYR A 60 3.71 5.64 2.79
CA TYR A 60 2.46 6.33 3.12
C TYR A 60 1.21 5.63 2.55
N PRO A 61 1.16 5.21 1.27
CA PRO A 61 0.02 4.47 0.73
C PRO A 61 -0.24 3.13 1.41
N ILE A 62 0.83 2.47 1.86
CA ILE A 62 0.74 1.19 2.58
C ILE A 62 0.08 1.41 3.95
N ALA A 63 0.56 2.40 4.71
CA ALA A 63 -0.06 2.77 5.99
C ALA A 63 -1.53 3.21 5.82
N TRP A 64 -1.84 3.89 4.71
CA TRP A 64 -3.19 4.29 4.38
C TRP A 64 -4.11 3.09 4.13
N ILE A 65 -3.68 2.09 3.36
CA ILE A 65 -4.44 0.84 3.13
C ILE A 65 -4.78 0.17 4.46
N ILE A 66 -3.80 0.02 5.36
CA ILE A 66 -4.01 -0.62 6.67
C ILE A 66 -5.08 0.12 7.48
N ASN A 67 -5.03 1.45 7.49
CA ASN A 67 -6.03 2.27 8.17
C ASN A 67 -7.43 2.13 7.53
N GLN A 68 -7.53 2.01 6.20
CA GLN A 68 -8.82 1.74 5.55
C GLN A 68 -9.42 0.40 5.97
N ILE A 69 -8.60 -0.65 5.98
CA ILE A 69 -9.02 -2.00 6.37
C ILE A 69 -9.51 -1.97 7.82
N TRP A 70 -8.76 -1.31 8.72
CA TRP A 70 -9.15 -1.20 10.12
C TRP A 70 -10.46 -0.44 10.31
N ASN A 71 -10.62 0.70 9.62
CA ASN A 71 -11.86 1.46 9.66
C ASN A 71 -13.05 0.65 9.12
N GLN A 72 -12.89 -0.04 8.00
CA GLN A 72 -13.94 -0.90 7.45
C GLN A 72 -14.29 -2.04 8.43
N PHE A 73 -13.30 -2.68 9.03
CA PHE A 73 -13.51 -3.74 10.00
C PHE A 73 -14.26 -3.24 11.24
N SER A 74 -13.90 -2.06 11.76
CA SER A 74 -14.58 -1.43 12.89
C SER A 74 -16.04 -1.07 12.57
N ILE A 75 -16.30 -0.56 11.35
CA ILE A 75 -17.65 -0.21 10.89
C ILE A 75 -18.51 -1.48 10.75
N MET A 76 -17.98 -2.55 10.16
CA MET A 76 -18.69 -3.82 10.02
C MET A 76 -19.00 -4.45 11.38
N LYS A 77 -18.08 -4.37 12.34
CA LYS A 77 -18.32 -4.86 13.70
C LYS A 77 -19.41 -4.05 14.41
N THR A 78 -19.38 -2.72 14.29
CA THR A 78 -20.41 -1.82 14.86
C THR A 78 -21.79 -2.03 14.26
N ASN A 79 -21.89 -2.38 12.97
CA ASN A 79 -23.17 -2.64 12.31
C ASN A 79 -23.76 -4.01 12.72
N LYS A 80 -22.92 -4.99 13.05
CA LYS A 80 -23.36 -6.32 13.51
C LYS A 80 -23.98 -6.30 14.92
N ASP A 81 -23.64 -5.31 15.75
CA ASP A 81 -24.12 -5.16 17.13
C ASP A 81 -25.35 -4.21 17.26
N ARG A 82 -25.96 -3.77 16.14
CA ARG A 82 -27.20 -2.98 16.13
C ARG A 82 -28.39 -3.77 15.61
#